data_AF-A0AA48HYA4-F1
#
_entry.id   AF-A0AA48HYA4-F1
#
_cell.length_a   1.000
_cell.length_b   1.000
_cell.length_c   1.000
_cell.angle_alpha   90.00
_cell.angle_beta   90.00
_cell.angle_gamma   90.00
#
_symmetry.space_group_name_H-M   'P 1'
#
loop_
_entity.id
_entity.type
_entity.pdbx_description
1 polymer ?
#
loop_
_entity_poly.entity_id
_entity_poly.type
_entity_poly.pdbx_seq_one_letter_code
_entity_poly.pdbx_strand_id
1 'polypeptide(L)'
;MFLSSFDYAVEQHPISIKKSGDSIELNTEGLYYAEFFDYVFRGHFENIEMTREDMEFLSIFNQYLRAFGKQCPQALPYDKVEIMEDICVKERVKTDVFGVETDRICVQWETVGTGIYARPQLYGAYLTVRDIQNRDALKTTIEIMTDPNAMGNTVDMAHKAKGLATDMTMIFNLNPCSSPSIERLEENLRLFALDRPAIRMKERSKYEKMKNSGGPSGDQDFERLIDDLVDDQAKTWAFNRYVPNSVSGVKKYTNATGRPTELVANYRYNGFKTNSPGTVRITFEKGIPKCIYFSDFPNNCKTPNASILASYAKGEYSR
;
A
#
# COMPACT_ATOMS: atom_id res chain seq x y z
N MET A 1 9.19 23.19 28.29
CA MET A 1 9.92 24.10 27.37
C MET A 1 9.03 24.28 26.16
N PHE A 2 8.90 25.53 25.71
CA PHE A 2 7.84 26.07 24.84
C PHE A 2 7.54 25.20 23.60
N LEU A 3 6.30 24.70 23.52
CA LEU A 3 5.68 24.28 22.26
C LEU A 3 5.12 25.54 21.62
N SER A 4 5.90 26.18 20.73
CA SER A 4 5.34 27.15 19.81
C SER A 4 4.53 26.39 18.77
N SER A 5 3.22 26.41 18.93
CA SER A 5 2.26 26.01 17.90
C SER A 5 2.49 26.90 16.68
N PHE A 6 3.13 26.37 15.64
CA PHE A 6 3.13 27.02 14.34
C PHE A 6 1.77 26.76 13.69
N ASP A 7 0.80 27.62 13.97
CA ASP A 7 -0.40 27.78 13.15
C ASP A 7 0.01 28.42 11.82
N TYR A 8 0.60 27.63 10.91
CA TYR A 8 0.61 27.99 9.51
C TYR A 8 -0.81 27.80 8.99
N ALA A 9 -1.58 28.89 8.94
CA ALA A 9 -2.79 28.96 8.15
C ALA A 9 -2.40 28.86 6.66
N VAL A 10 -2.16 27.63 6.18
CA VAL A 10 -1.99 27.36 4.75
C VAL A 10 -3.34 27.65 4.11
N GLU A 11 -3.39 28.72 3.33
CA GLU A 11 -4.56 29.12 2.55
C GLU A 11 -5.04 27.93 1.71
N GLN A 12 -6.24 27.43 2.03
CA GLN A 12 -6.75 26.14 1.55
C GLN A 12 -7.35 26.26 0.15
N HIS A 13 -6.59 26.77 -0.80
CA HIS A 13 -7.01 26.76 -2.19
C HIS A 13 -6.96 25.32 -2.74
N PRO A 14 -8.02 24.85 -3.42
CA PRO A 14 -8.01 23.53 -4.03
C PRO A 14 -6.86 23.45 -5.05
N ILE A 15 -6.27 22.25 -5.20
CA ILE A 15 -5.39 22.00 -6.34
C ILE A 15 -6.21 22.30 -7.61
N SER A 16 -5.66 23.06 -8.54
CA SER A 16 -6.40 23.53 -9.73
C SER A 16 -6.88 22.32 -10.55
N ILE A 17 -8.14 21.92 -10.37
CA ILE A 17 -8.73 20.86 -11.20
C ILE A 17 -9.19 21.50 -12.49
N LYS A 18 -8.47 21.23 -13.59
CA LYS A 18 -9.05 21.47 -14.91
C LYS A 18 -10.30 20.60 -15.02
N LYS A 19 -11.48 21.22 -15.13
CA LYS A 19 -12.74 20.51 -15.41
C LYS A 19 -12.53 19.66 -16.66
N SER A 20 -12.39 18.36 -16.49
CA SER A 20 -12.60 17.43 -17.59
C SER A 20 -13.61 16.38 -17.13
N GLY A 21 -14.51 16.04 -18.04
CA GLY A 21 -15.68 15.20 -17.78
C GLY A 21 -15.31 13.78 -17.35
N ASP A 22 -16.32 12.91 -17.32
CA ASP A 22 -16.27 11.49 -16.91
C ASP A 22 -15.30 10.58 -17.71
N SER A 23 -14.27 11.12 -18.37
CA SER A 23 -13.30 10.44 -19.24
C SER A 23 -11.85 10.49 -18.73
N ILE A 24 -11.61 10.84 -17.46
CA ILE A 24 -10.27 10.78 -16.84
C ILE A 24 -10.10 9.39 -16.24
N GLU A 25 -9.01 8.71 -16.56
CA GLU A 25 -8.64 7.43 -15.96
C GLU A 25 -7.29 7.55 -15.23
N LEU A 26 -7.20 6.89 -14.08
CA LEU A 26 -5.95 6.63 -13.37
C LEU A 26 -5.57 5.17 -13.61
N ASN A 27 -4.41 4.94 -14.20
CA ASN A 27 -3.88 3.59 -14.34
C ASN A 27 -3.24 3.14 -13.02
N THR A 28 -3.84 2.15 -12.37
CA THR A 28 -3.36 1.53 -11.13
C THR A 28 -2.91 0.08 -11.33
N GLU A 29 -2.79 -0.38 -12.58
CA GLU A 29 -2.45 -1.77 -12.87
C GLU A 29 -1.04 -2.12 -12.41
N GLY A 30 -0.92 -3.28 -11.76
CA GLY A 30 0.35 -3.77 -11.23
C GLY A 30 0.83 -3.08 -9.96
N LEU A 31 0.14 -2.06 -9.47
CA LEU A 31 0.42 -1.46 -8.17
C LEU A 31 0.00 -2.39 -7.02
N TYR A 32 0.77 -2.41 -5.95
CA TYR A 32 0.45 -3.10 -4.71
C TYR A 32 -0.78 -2.48 -4.02
N TYR A 33 -0.84 -1.14 -3.96
CA TYR A 33 -1.96 -0.36 -3.42
C TYR A 33 -2.95 0.09 -4.52
N ALA A 34 -3.10 -0.70 -5.58
CA ALA A 34 -3.92 -0.35 -6.74
C ALA A 34 -5.36 0.05 -6.39
N GLU A 35 -5.98 -0.71 -5.48
CA GLU A 35 -7.34 -0.47 -5.01
C GLU A 35 -7.46 0.84 -4.23
N PHE A 36 -6.51 1.09 -3.31
CA PHE A 36 -6.47 2.33 -2.55
C PHE A 36 -6.38 3.55 -3.46
N PHE A 37 -5.43 3.55 -4.41
CA PHE A 37 -5.25 4.69 -5.32
C PHE A 37 -6.47 4.91 -6.23
N ASP A 38 -7.13 3.86 -6.70
CA ASP A 38 -8.36 4.00 -7.51
C ASP A 38 -9.53 4.56 -6.68
N TYR A 39 -9.72 4.10 -5.43
CA TYR A 39 -10.76 4.65 -4.56
C TYR A 39 -10.52 6.11 -4.18
N VAL A 40 -9.28 6.48 -3.86
CA VAL A 40 -8.93 7.88 -3.59
C VAL A 40 -9.17 8.71 -4.84
N PHE A 41 -8.65 8.31 -6.00
CA PHE A 41 -8.86 9.00 -7.27
C PHE A 41 -10.35 9.21 -7.62
N ARG A 42 -11.17 8.16 -7.47
CA ARG A 42 -12.61 8.22 -7.73
C ARG A 42 -13.41 8.93 -6.63
N GLY A 43 -12.82 9.16 -5.47
CA GLY A 43 -13.50 9.73 -4.31
C GLY A 43 -14.55 8.80 -3.71
N HIS A 44 -14.29 7.49 -3.72
CA HIS A 44 -15.11 6.45 -3.10
C HIS A 44 -14.53 6.06 -1.74
N PHE A 45 -14.38 7.04 -0.85
CA PHE A 45 -13.74 6.87 0.46
C PHE A 45 -14.44 5.82 1.33
N GLU A 46 -15.74 5.58 1.12
CA GLU A 46 -16.50 4.55 1.84
C GLU A 46 -16.02 3.11 1.57
N ASN A 47 -15.22 2.90 0.52
CA ASN A 47 -14.66 1.59 0.18
C ASN A 47 -13.21 1.43 0.67
N ILE A 48 -12.61 2.46 1.28
CA ILE A 48 -11.26 2.41 1.81
C ILE A 48 -11.32 1.83 3.23
N GLU A 49 -10.67 0.70 3.45
CA GLU A 49 -10.66 0.03 4.77
C GLU A 49 -9.77 0.76 5.79
N MET A 50 -8.69 1.38 5.31
CA MET A 50 -7.75 2.17 6.09
C MET A 50 -8.31 3.56 6.41
N THR A 51 -8.02 4.11 7.59
CA THR A 51 -8.40 5.48 7.97
C THR A 51 -7.22 6.44 7.90
N ARG A 52 -7.47 7.75 8.05
CA ARG A 52 -6.39 8.75 8.08
C ARG A 52 -5.51 8.63 9.33
N GLU A 53 -6.02 7.99 10.38
CA GLU A 53 -5.34 7.70 11.63
C GLU A 53 -4.53 6.39 11.60
N ASP A 54 -4.45 5.71 10.46
CA ASP A 54 -3.58 4.56 10.31
C ASP A 54 -2.15 4.96 9.92
N MET A 55 -1.16 4.33 10.55
CA MET A 55 0.26 4.51 10.21
C MET A 55 0.56 4.16 8.75
N GLU A 56 -0.18 3.19 8.19
CA GLU A 56 -0.08 2.80 6.79
C GLU A 56 -0.44 3.97 5.86
N PHE A 57 -1.47 4.76 6.21
CA PHE A 57 -1.86 5.92 5.42
C PHE A 57 -0.79 7.01 5.47
N LEU A 58 -0.25 7.32 6.67
CA LEU A 58 0.84 8.29 6.81
C LEU A 58 2.05 7.88 5.96
N SER A 59 2.40 6.59 5.96
CA SER A 59 3.50 6.03 5.16
C SER A 59 3.24 6.21 3.65
N ILE A 60 2.06 5.84 3.17
CA ILE A 60 1.65 6.03 1.77
C ILE A 60 1.74 7.51 1.39
N PHE A 61 1.24 8.40 2.23
CA PHE A 61 1.19 9.82 1.92
C PHE A 61 2.60 10.45 1.89
N ASN A 62 3.46 10.13 2.86
CA ASN A 62 4.87 10.57 2.86
C ASN A 62 5.62 10.08 1.62
N GLN A 63 5.47 8.79 1.29
CA GLN A 63 6.13 8.17 0.14
C GLN A 63 5.64 8.80 -1.17
N TYR A 64 4.34 9.08 -1.29
CA TYR A 64 3.77 9.80 -2.43
C TYR A 64 4.40 11.17 -2.62
N LEU A 65 4.42 12.00 -1.56
CA LEU A 65 5.00 13.34 -1.61
C LEU A 65 6.47 13.31 -2.06
N ARG A 66 7.26 12.41 -1.48
CA ARG A 66 8.68 12.29 -1.81
C ARG A 66 8.89 11.76 -3.23
N ALA A 67 8.07 10.82 -3.67
CA ALA A 67 8.15 10.25 -5.02
C ALA A 67 7.77 11.27 -6.08
N PHE A 68 6.67 12.01 -5.90
CA PHE A 68 6.27 13.09 -6.79
C PHE A 68 7.34 14.18 -6.82
N GLY A 69 7.84 14.62 -5.67
CA GLY A 69 8.88 15.65 -5.59
C GLY A 69 10.17 15.28 -6.33
N LYS A 70 10.54 14.00 -6.35
CA LYS A 70 11.72 13.48 -7.06
C LYS A 70 11.48 13.26 -8.56
N GLN A 71 10.35 12.68 -8.94
CA GLN A 71 10.09 12.24 -10.32
C GLN A 71 9.39 13.31 -11.16
N CYS A 72 8.65 14.21 -10.51
CA CYS A 72 7.82 15.23 -11.14
C CYS A 72 8.21 16.67 -10.74
N PRO A 73 9.51 17.04 -10.66
CA PRO A 73 9.92 18.36 -10.14
C PRO A 73 9.40 19.52 -11.00
N GLN A 74 9.17 19.28 -12.29
CA GLN A 74 8.65 20.27 -13.24
C GLN A 74 7.13 20.49 -13.12
N ALA A 75 6.41 19.58 -12.46
CA ALA A 75 4.97 19.69 -12.22
C ALA A 75 4.64 20.38 -10.88
N LEU A 76 5.66 20.66 -10.07
CA LEU A 76 5.51 21.41 -8.83
C LEU A 76 5.29 22.91 -9.11
N PRO A 77 4.48 23.59 -8.28
CA PRO A 77 4.23 25.01 -8.44
C PRO A 77 5.45 25.83 -8.01
N TYR A 78 5.42 27.13 -8.33
CA TYR A 78 6.50 28.06 -7.97
C TYR A 78 6.67 28.21 -6.45
N ASP A 79 5.56 28.20 -5.71
CA ASP A 79 5.49 28.32 -4.26
C ASP A 79 5.71 26.99 -3.52
N LYS A 80 6.30 25.99 -4.19
CA LYS A 80 6.60 24.68 -3.59
C LYS A 80 7.36 24.82 -2.27
N VAL A 81 7.05 23.92 -1.34
CA VAL A 81 7.67 23.87 -0.01
C VAL A 81 8.59 22.67 0.11
N GLU A 82 9.68 22.83 0.83
CA GLU A 82 10.60 21.73 1.11
C GLU A 82 9.99 20.77 2.15
N ILE A 83 10.08 19.47 1.88
CA ILE A 83 9.73 18.44 2.83
C ILE A 83 10.81 18.41 3.91
N MET A 84 10.39 18.47 5.16
CA MET A 84 11.26 18.47 6.33
C MET A 84 11.26 17.10 7.00
N GLU A 85 12.37 16.72 7.60
CA GLU A 85 12.49 15.48 8.37
C GLU A 85 13.28 15.66 9.66
N ASP A 86 12.92 14.87 10.67
CA ASP A 86 13.62 14.85 11.94
C ASP A 86 14.76 13.83 11.87
N ILE A 87 15.99 14.29 12.02
CA ILE A 87 17.18 13.45 12.09
C ILE A 87 17.70 13.36 13.52
N CYS A 88 18.21 12.19 13.89
CA CYS A 88 18.89 12.03 15.16
C CYS A 88 20.31 12.59 15.08
N VAL A 89 20.59 13.68 15.79
CA VAL A 89 21.93 14.31 15.81
C VAL A 89 22.76 13.89 17.02
N LYS A 90 22.14 13.26 18.02
CA LYS A 90 22.85 12.71 19.18
C LYS A 90 22.18 11.46 19.72
N GLU A 91 22.94 10.40 19.84
CA GLU A 91 22.54 9.13 20.43
C GLU A 91 23.09 8.99 21.85
N ARG A 92 22.36 8.29 22.71
CA ARG A 92 22.86 7.76 23.98
C ARG A 92 22.97 6.25 23.82
N VAL A 93 24.19 5.76 23.94
CA VAL A 93 24.50 4.33 23.90
C VAL A 93 24.72 3.84 25.32
N LYS A 94 24.09 2.73 25.71
CA LYS A 94 24.43 1.99 26.92
C LYS A 94 25.25 0.76 26.55
N THR A 95 26.35 0.55 27.25
CA THR A 95 27.15 -0.67 27.13
C THR A 95 27.04 -1.49 28.40
N ASP A 96 27.14 -2.81 28.28
CA ASP A 96 27.28 -3.71 29.42
C ASP A 96 28.67 -3.59 30.08
N VAL A 97 28.89 -4.39 31.13
CA VAL A 97 30.16 -4.48 31.86
C VAL A 97 31.34 -4.99 31.00
N PHE A 98 31.08 -5.56 29.83
CA PHE A 98 32.08 -6.02 28.87
C PHE A 98 32.28 -5.03 27.70
N GLY A 99 31.58 -3.89 27.70
CA GLY A 99 31.64 -2.89 26.64
C GLY A 99 30.76 -3.19 25.42
N VAL A 100 29.87 -4.19 25.49
CA VAL A 100 28.94 -4.53 24.41
C VAL A 100 27.74 -3.58 24.45
N GLU A 101 27.40 -2.99 23.31
CA GLU A 101 26.21 -2.14 23.18
C GLU A 101 24.93 -2.94 23.48
N THR A 102 24.15 -2.44 24.45
CA THR A 102 22.88 -3.06 24.90
C THR A 102 21.66 -2.24 24.51
N ASP A 103 21.82 -0.94 24.33
CA ASP A 103 20.74 0.00 24.07
C ASP A 103 21.29 1.25 23.37
N ARG A 104 20.56 1.75 22.38
CA ARG A 104 20.88 2.98 21.65
C ARG A 104 19.59 3.73 21.43
N ILE A 105 19.50 4.90 22.05
CA ILE A 105 18.34 5.77 21.93
C ILE A 105 18.77 7.13 21.39
N CYS A 106 17.96 7.70 20.51
CA CYS A 106 18.15 9.09 20.12
C CYS A 106 17.78 10.00 21.29
N VAL A 107 18.67 10.93 21.65
CA VAL A 107 18.44 11.91 22.73
C VAL A 107 18.36 13.34 22.24
N GLN A 108 18.70 13.60 20.97
CA GLN A 108 18.55 14.91 20.37
C GLN A 108 18.15 14.77 18.90
N TRP A 109 17.06 15.44 18.56
CA TRP A 109 16.50 15.50 17.21
C TRP A 109 16.68 16.90 16.63
N GLU A 110 16.92 16.97 15.33
CA GLU A 110 16.97 18.22 14.57
C GLU A 110 16.11 18.08 13.31
N THR A 111 15.32 19.11 13.00
CA THR A 111 14.49 19.13 11.80
C THR A 111 15.27 19.75 10.66
N VAL A 112 15.52 18.98 9.60
CA VAL A 112 16.33 19.40 8.45
C VAL A 112 15.54 19.31 7.15
N GLY A 113 15.94 20.13 6.17
CA GLY A 113 15.40 20.10 4.82
C GLY A 113 15.93 18.89 4.03
N THR A 114 15.07 18.25 3.26
CA THR A 114 15.41 17.03 2.51
C THR A 114 15.94 17.30 1.09
N GLY A 115 15.87 18.54 0.62
CA GLY A 115 16.05 18.91 -0.79
C GLY A 115 14.93 18.42 -1.71
N ILE A 116 13.89 17.78 -1.18
CA ILE A 116 12.71 17.31 -1.92
C ILE A 116 11.57 18.28 -1.65
N TYR A 117 10.83 18.63 -2.70
CA TYR A 117 9.77 19.63 -2.61
C TYR A 117 8.40 19.02 -2.87
N ALA A 118 7.37 19.63 -2.28
CA ALA A 118 5.97 19.24 -2.40
C ALA A 118 5.08 20.45 -2.69
N ARG A 119 3.86 20.18 -3.16
CA ARG A 119 2.81 21.20 -3.21
C ARG A 119 2.45 21.63 -1.77
N PRO A 120 2.35 22.94 -1.47
CA PRO A 120 2.10 23.41 -0.10
C PRO A 120 0.85 22.84 0.54
N GLN A 121 -0.25 22.77 -0.22
CA GLN A 121 -1.54 22.30 0.30
C GLN A 121 -1.53 20.80 0.60
N LEU A 122 -0.76 20.02 -0.18
CA LEU A 122 -0.63 18.58 -0.02
C LEU A 122 0.30 18.25 1.15
N TYR A 123 1.42 18.98 1.28
CA TYR A 123 2.33 18.84 2.42
C TYR A 123 1.67 19.28 3.74
N GLY A 124 0.89 20.36 3.74
CA GLY A 124 0.13 20.79 4.92
C GLY A 124 -0.89 19.74 5.40
N ALA A 125 -1.57 19.08 4.47
CA ALA A 125 -2.46 17.96 4.80
C ALA A 125 -1.70 16.76 5.38
N TYR A 126 -0.53 16.43 4.84
CA TYR A 126 0.35 15.40 5.40
C TYR A 126 0.79 15.74 6.83
N LEU A 127 1.19 16.99 7.09
CA LEU A 127 1.58 17.44 8.43
C LEU A 127 0.42 17.29 9.43
N THR A 128 -0.82 17.56 8.99
CA THR A 128 -2.02 17.37 9.83
C THR A 128 -2.20 15.91 10.24
N VAL A 129 -1.97 14.96 9.32
CA VAL A 129 -2.05 13.52 9.61
C VAL A 129 -0.89 13.09 10.51
N ARG A 130 0.32 13.58 10.25
CA ARG A 130 1.50 13.30 11.08
C ARG A 130 1.30 13.74 12.53
N ASP A 131 0.67 14.89 12.74
CA ASP A 131 0.41 15.40 14.08
C ASP A 131 -0.61 14.56 14.86
N ILE A 132 -1.56 13.91 14.17
CA ILE A 132 -2.47 12.92 14.78
C ILE A 132 -1.67 11.70 15.23
N GLN A 133 -0.83 11.13 14.35
CA GLN A 133 -0.01 9.96 14.67
C GLN A 133 0.94 10.21 15.85
N ASN A 134 1.55 11.40 15.91
CA ASN A 134 2.43 11.77 17.00
C ASN A 134 1.72 11.80 18.37
N ARG A 135 0.41 12.10 18.38
CA ARG A 135 -0.42 12.06 19.61
C ARG A 135 -0.81 10.62 19.98
N ASP A 136 -1.04 9.78 18.99
CA ASP A 136 -1.48 8.39 19.17
C ASP A 136 -0.33 7.37 19.28
N ALA A 137 0.93 7.83 19.21
CA ALA A 137 2.13 6.99 19.23
C ALA A 137 2.18 5.97 20.39
N LEU A 138 1.66 6.33 21.57
CA LEU A 138 1.58 5.42 22.71
C LEU A 138 0.60 4.26 22.46
N LYS A 139 -0.56 4.54 21.86
CA LYS A 139 -1.58 3.54 21.54
C LYS A 139 -1.03 2.54 20.52
N THR A 140 -0.42 3.04 19.44
CA THR A 140 0.22 2.22 18.40
C THR A 140 1.30 1.30 18.98
N THR A 141 2.11 1.80 19.92
CA THR A 141 3.15 0.99 20.58
C THR A 141 2.55 -0.16 21.39
N ILE A 142 1.45 0.08 22.11
CA ILE A 142 0.75 -0.95 22.89
C ILE A 142 0.13 -2.03 21.97
N GLU A 143 -0.46 -1.63 20.84
CA GLU A 143 -1.02 -2.56 19.86
C GLU A 143 0.05 -3.50 19.29
N ILE A 144 1.23 -2.98 18.93
CA ILE A 144 2.36 -3.80 18.46
C ILE A 144 2.87 -4.75 19.56
N MET A 145 2.98 -4.28 20.80
CA MET A 145 3.50 -5.09 21.92
C MET A 145 2.57 -6.21 22.36
N THR A 146 1.25 -6.04 22.16
CA THR A 146 0.24 -7.02 22.58
C THR A 146 -0.17 -7.98 21.46
N ASP A 147 0.42 -7.83 20.27
CA ASP A 147 0.11 -8.64 19.10
C ASP A 147 0.70 -10.06 19.19
N PRO A 148 -0.14 -11.12 19.22
CA PRO A 148 0.34 -12.50 19.28
C PRO A 148 1.03 -12.97 17.99
N ASN A 149 0.92 -12.23 16.88
CA ASN A 149 1.52 -12.53 15.58
C ASN A 149 2.60 -11.50 15.15
N ALA A 150 3.21 -10.81 16.12
CA ALA A 150 4.14 -9.70 15.88
C ALA A 150 5.22 -9.98 14.82
N MET A 151 5.82 -11.18 14.79
CA MET A 151 6.86 -11.54 13.81
C MET A 151 6.30 -11.63 12.37
N GLY A 152 5.13 -12.26 12.19
CA GLY A 152 4.46 -12.33 10.89
C GLY A 152 4.00 -10.96 10.39
N ASN A 153 3.53 -10.12 11.30
CA ASN A 153 3.11 -8.75 11.00
C ASN A 153 4.29 -7.84 10.71
N THR A 154 5.44 -8.03 11.35
CA THR A 154 6.70 -7.33 11.01
C THR A 154 7.15 -7.66 9.58
N VAL A 155 7.10 -8.93 9.19
CA VAL A 155 7.41 -9.37 7.82
C VAL A 155 6.41 -8.76 6.83
N ASP A 156 5.11 -8.74 7.17
CA ASP A 156 4.08 -8.08 6.37
C ASP A 156 4.33 -6.58 6.17
N MET A 157 4.68 -5.85 7.24
CA MET A 157 5.05 -4.45 7.15
C MET A 157 6.23 -4.22 6.20
N ALA A 158 7.25 -5.09 6.22
CA ALA A 158 8.38 -5.01 5.29
C ALA A 158 7.93 -5.25 3.83
N HIS A 159 7.03 -6.21 3.61
CA HIS A 159 6.45 -6.46 2.28
C HIS A 159 5.65 -5.27 1.78
N LYS A 160 4.75 -4.72 2.60
CA LYS A 160 3.97 -3.51 2.33
C LYS A 160 4.86 -2.31 2.00
N ALA A 161 5.91 -2.08 2.79
CA ALA A 161 6.86 -1.00 2.56
C ALA A 161 7.59 -1.14 1.21
N LYS A 162 7.99 -2.37 0.84
CA LYS A 162 8.63 -2.66 -0.45
C LYS A 162 7.64 -2.55 -1.63
N GLY A 163 6.40 -3.00 -1.44
CA GLY A 163 5.31 -2.82 -2.40
C GLY A 163 5.04 -1.35 -2.65
N LEU A 164 4.89 -0.55 -1.59
CA LEU A 164 4.72 0.90 -1.68
C LEU A 164 5.89 1.61 -2.37
N ALA A 165 7.14 1.25 -2.02
CA ALA A 165 8.31 1.81 -2.69
C ALA A 165 8.29 1.51 -4.20
N THR A 166 7.85 0.31 -4.59
CA THR A 166 7.67 -0.09 -5.98
C THR A 166 6.57 0.73 -6.65
N ASP A 167 5.40 0.86 -6.01
CA ASP A 167 4.28 1.66 -6.51
C ASP A 167 4.68 3.10 -6.79
N MET A 168 5.47 3.70 -5.89
CA MET A 168 5.94 5.07 -6.03
C MET A 168 6.84 5.27 -7.24
N THR A 169 7.56 4.23 -7.67
CA THR A 169 8.32 4.28 -8.93
C THR A 169 7.44 4.06 -10.16
N MET A 170 6.34 3.32 -10.04
CA MET A 170 5.49 2.95 -11.16
C MET A 170 4.39 3.96 -11.45
N ILE A 171 3.76 4.55 -10.43
CA ILE A 171 2.55 5.35 -10.58
C ILE A 171 2.76 6.54 -11.52
N PHE A 172 3.93 7.18 -11.50
CA PHE A 172 4.28 8.30 -12.39
C PHE A 172 4.83 7.88 -13.75
N ASN A 173 5.23 6.61 -13.91
CA ASN A 173 5.50 6.02 -15.23
C ASN A 173 4.19 5.66 -15.95
N LEU A 174 3.18 5.20 -15.19
CA LEU A 174 1.86 4.83 -15.70
C LEU A 174 0.98 6.05 -15.97
N ASN A 175 1.18 7.14 -15.20
CA ASN A 175 0.35 8.33 -15.26
C ASN A 175 1.23 9.59 -15.33
N PRO A 176 1.14 10.41 -16.39
CA PRO A 176 1.97 11.60 -16.53
C PRO A 176 1.82 12.57 -15.34
N CYS A 177 2.94 13.12 -14.86
CA CYS A 177 2.98 14.00 -13.68
C CYS A 177 2.00 15.19 -13.71
N SER A 178 1.75 15.77 -14.88
CA SER A 178 0.84 16.92 -15.07
C SER A 178 -0.52 16.50 -15.65
N SER A 179 -0.92 15.23 -15.47
CA SER A 179 -2.21 14.75 -15.94
C SER A 179 -3.35 15.20 -15.02
N PRO A 180 -4.57 15.38 -15.56
CA PRO A 180 -5.76 15.57 -14.73
C PRO A 180 -6.02 14.41 -13.76
N SER A 181 -5.54 13.19 -14.07
CA SER A 181 -5.69 12.02 -13.19
C SER A 181 -4.85 12.15 -11.92
N ILE A 182 -3.61 12.62 -12.04
CA ILE A 182 -2.74 12.88 -10.89
C ILE A 182 -3.25 14.07 -10.08
N GLU A 183 -3.66 15.18 -10.72
CA GLU A 183 -4.22 16.34 -10.01
C GLU A 183 -5.45 15.94 -9.17
N ARG A 184 -6.33 15.10 -9.72
CA ARG A 184 -7.51 14.60 -9.00
C ARG A 184 -7.13 13.66 -7.86
N LEU A 185 -6.19 12.75 -8.10
CA LEU A 185 -5.67 11.85 -7.07
C LEU A 185 -5.09 12.66 -5.89
N GLU A 186 -4.27 13.66 -6.16
CA GLU A 186 -3.68 14.53 -5.14
C GLU A 186 -4.76 15.28 -4.35
N GLU A 187 -5.75 15.85 -5.03
CA GLU A 187 -6.81 16.60 -4.35
C GLU A 187 -7.66 15.69 -3.45
N ASN A 188 -8.05 14.51 -3.93
CA ASN A 188 -8.78 13.56 -3.09
C ASN A 188 -7.89 12.98 -1.97
N LEU A 189 -6.60 12.76 -2.20
CA LEU A 189 -5.66 12.34 -1.16
C LEU A 189 -5.58 13.40 -0.05
N ARG A 190 -5.54 14.68 -0.43
CA ARG A 190 -5.60 15.83 0.49
C ARG A 190 -6.93 15.87 1.26
N LEU A 191 -8.06 15.66 0.58
CA LEU A 191 -9.38 15.67 1.23
C LEU A 191 -9.55 14.51 2.21
N PHE A 192 -9.08 13.31 1.84
CA PHE A 192 -9.06 12.14 2.73
C PHE A 192 -8.20 12.41 3.97
N ALA A 193 -7.00 12.96 3.78
CA ALA A 193 -6.10 13.35 4.86
C ALA A 193 -6.65 14.42 5.80
N LEU A 194 -7.62 15.23 5.34
CA LEU A 194 -8.24 16.30 6.11
C LEU A 194 -9.63 15.95 6.65
N ASP A 195 -10.07 14.69 6.50
CA ASP A 195 -11.42 14.23 6.83
C ASP A 195 -12.52 15.09 6.19
N ARG A 196 -12.36 15.34 4.88
CA ARG A 196 -13.31 16.12 4.09
C ARG A 196 -13.99 15.24 3.04
N PRO A 197 -15.23 15.60 2.62
CA PRO A 197 -15.91 14.90 1.55
C PRO A 197 -15.08 14.88 0.26
N ALA A 198 -15.03 13.72 -0.39
CA ALA A 198 -14.30 13.54 -1.64
C ALA A 198 -14.95 14.28 -2.81
N ILE A 199 -14.14 14.59 -3.82
CA ILE A 199 -14.64 14.92 -5.16
C ILE A 199 -15.00 13.60 -5.86
N ARG A 200 -16.24 13.16 -5.61
CA ARG A 200 -16.75 11.86 -6.04
C ARG A 200 -17.00 11.79 -7.55
N MET A 201 -16.54 10.71 -8.18
CA MET A 201 -16.88 10.33 -9.56
C MET A 201 -18.16 9.49 -9.59
N LYS A 202 -18.97 9.67 -10.63
CA LYS A 202 -20.16 8.85 -10.87
C LYS A 202 -19.82 7.40 -11.18
N GLU A 203 -18.75 7.19 -11.95
CA GLU A 203 -18.35 5.86 -12.38
C GLU A 203 -17.70 5.08 -11.22
N ARG A 204 -18.29 3.93 -10.90
CA ARG A 204 -17.81 3.02 -9.84
C ARG A 204 -16.45 2.42 -10.17
N SER A 205 -15.65 2.20 -9.12
CA SER A 205 -14.38 1.48 -9.20
C SER A 205 -14.55 0.09 -9.84
N LYS A 206 -13.54 -0.33 -10.61
CA LYS A 206 -13.48 -1.72 -11.11
C LYS A 206 -13.35 -2.73 -9.98
N TYR A 207 -12.69 -2.36 -8.88
CA TYR A 207 -12.52 -3.21 -7.70
C TYR A 207 -13.83 -3.34 -6.89
N GLU A 208 -14.59 -2.24 -6.76
CA GLU A 208 -15.94 -2.28 -6.17
C GLU A 208 -16.89 -3.16 -6.99
N LYS A 209 -16.92 -2.94 -8.32
CA LYS A 209 -17.73 -3.76 -9.25
C LYS A 209 -17.42 -5.25 -9.09
N MET A 210 -16.13 -5.59 -9.06
CA MET A 210 -15.63 -6.94 -8.81
C MET A 210 -16.12 -7.50 -7.47
N LYS A 211 -15.88 -6.81 -6.35
CA LYS A 211 -16.25 -7.27 -5.00
C LYS A 211 -17.76 -7.52 -4.88
N ASN A 212 -18.57 -6.73 -5.60
CA ASN A 212 -20.01 -6.87 -5.66
C ASN A 212 -20.47 -8.06 -6.53
N SER A 213 -19.86 -8.26 -7.69
CA SER A 213 -20.22 -9.38 -8.60
C SER A 213 -19.75 -10.74 -8.09
N GLY A 214 -18.66 -10.78 -7.34
CA GLY A 214 -17.99 -12.02 -6.95
C GLY A 214 -17.12 -12.59 -8.07
N GLY A 215 -16.65 -13.82 -7.87
CA GLY A 215 -15.78 -14.51 -8.83
C GLY A 215 -16.53 -14.95 -10.10
N PRO A 216 -15.79 -15.26 -11.18
CA PRO A 216 -16.37 -15.73 -12.43
C PRO A 216 -17.05 -17.09 -12.24
N SER A 217 -17.97 -17.41 -13.15
CA SER A 217 -18.60 -18.74 -13.24
C SER A 217 -17.95 -19.53 -14.37
N GLY A 218 -17.99 -20.86 -14.28
CA GLY A 218 -17.41 -21.75 -15.30
C GLY A 218 -16.06 -22.35 -14.89
N ASP A 219 -15.42 -23.05 -15.83
CA ASP A 219 -14.11 -23.65 -15.61
C ASP A 219 -13.03 -22.56 -15.69
N GLN A 220 -12.06 -22.62 -14.77
CA GLN A 220 -11.03 -21.60 -14.62
C GLN A 220 -9.66 -22.26 -14.52
N ASP A 221 -8.66 -21.60 -15.06
CA ASP A 221 -7.28 -22.01 -14.98
C ASP A 221 -6.65 -21.60 -13.64
N PHE A 222 -6.94 -22.42 -12.62
CA PHE A 222 -6.45 -22.17 -11.27
C PHE A 222 -4.93 -22.30 -11.15
N GLU A 223 -4.26 -23.06 -12.02
CA GLU A 223 -2.80 -23.12 -12.04
C GLU A 223 -2.21 -21.75 -12.37
N ARG A 224 -2.69 -21.12 -13.45
CA ARG A 224 -2.30 -19.77 -13.83
C ARG A 224 -2.68 -18.72 -12.78
N LEU A 225 -3.89 -18.79 -12.21
CA LEU A 225 -4.30 -17.85 -11.15
C LEU A 225 -3.38 -17.92 -9.93
N ILE A 226 -3.07 -19.14 -9.47
CA ILE A 226 -2.18 -19.31 -8.33
C ILE A 226 -0.76 -18.84 -8.69
N ASP A 227 -0.29 -19.10 -9.92
CA ASP A 227 1.05 -18.70 -10.36
C ASP A 227 1.20 -17.17 -10.31
N ASP A 228 0.24 -16.44 -10.89
CA ASP A 228 0.23 -14.98 -10.90
C ASP A 228 0.13 -14.40 -9.47
N LEU A 229 -0.69 -15.00 -8.61
CA LEU A 229 -0.83 -14.58 -7.21
C LEU A 229 0.44 -14.81 -6.40
N VAL A 230 1.10 -15.95 -6.56
CA VAL A 230 2.34 -16.25 -5.82
C VAL A 230 3.50 -15.43 -6.36
N ASP A 231 3.62 -15.27 -7.67
CA ASP A 231 4.65 -14.42 -8.28
C ASP A 231 4.55 -12.97 -7.77
N ASP A 232 3.34 -12.41 -7.72
CA ASP A 232 3.13 -11.06 -7.22
C ASP A 232 3.56 -10.90 -5.76
N GLN A 233 3.13 -11.82 -4.88
CA GLN A 233 3.56 -11.82 -3.48
C GLN A 233 5.08 -11.96 -3.37
N ALA A 234 5.69 -12.78 -4.23
CA ALA A 234 7.13 -13.06 -4.20
C ALA A 234 8.02 -11.89 -4.61
N LYS A 235 7.51 -10.89 -5.34
CA LYS A 235 8.26 -9.66 -5.65
C LYS A 235 8.79 -8.98 -4.39
N THR A 236 8.05 -9.10 -3.29
CA THR A 236 8.42 -8.48 -2.01
C THR A 236 9.28 -9.39 -1.12
N TRP A 237 9.52 -10.66 -1.47
CA TRP A 237 10.36 -11.57 -0.70
C TRP A 237 11.82 -11.08 -0.59
N ALA A 238 12.44 -11.34 0.56
CA ALA A 238 13.79 -10.88 0.88
C ALA A 238 14.87 -11.81 0.30
N PHE A 239 14.72 -13.12 0.48
CA PHE A 239 15.77 -14.11 0.15
C PHE A 239 15.32 -15.12 -0.90
N ASN A 240 14.07 -15.58 -0.81
CA ASN A 240 13.53 -16.57 -1.72
C ASN A 240 13.10 -15.91 -3.03
N ARG A 241 13.33 -16.60 -4.16
CA ARG A 241 12.86 -16.20 -5.48
C ARG A 241 11.89 -17.22 -6.02
N TYR A 242 10.67 -16.80 -6.30
CA TYR A 242 9.68 -17.65 -6.93
C TYR A 242 10.17 -18.17 -8.29
N VAL A 243 9.78 -19.40 -8.64
CA VAL A 243 9.97 -19.96 -9.98
C VAL A 243 8.64 -19.88 -10.73
N PRO A 244 8.52 -19.02 -11.76
CA PRO A 244 7.29 -18.90 -12.54
C PRO A 244 6.87 -20.22 -13.21
N ASN A 245 5.57 -20.39 -13.40
CA ASN A 245 4.93 -21.59 -13.96
C ASN A 245 5.29 -22.89 -13.20
N SER A 246 5.55 -22.80 -11.90
CA SER A 246 5.92 -23.95 -11.07
C SER A 246 4.79 -24.49 -10.21
N VAL A 247 3.61 -23.86 -10.29
CA VAL A 247 2.42 -24.33 -9.60
C VAL A 247 2.06 -25.73 -10.04
N SER A 248 1.74 -26.60 -9.07
CA SER A 248 1.35 -27.97 -9.34
C SER A 248 0.47 -28.55 -8.23
N GLY A 249 -0.27 -29.61 -8.56
CA GLY A 249 -1.07 -30.35 -7.59
C GLY A 249 -2.23 -29.54 -7.00
N VAL A 250 -2.86 -28.70 -7.81
CA VAL A 250 -3.96 -27.84 -7.39
C VAL A 250 -5.14 -28.67 -6.88
N LYS A 251 -5.48 -28.48 -5.61
CA LYS A 251 -6.68 -28.99 -4.96
C LYS A 251 -7.67 -27.85 -4.81
N LYS A 252 -8.89 -28.06 -5.31
CA LYS A 252 -9.99 -27.09 -5.28
C LYS A 252 -11.09 -27.57 -4.33
N TYR A 253 -11.49 -26.70 -3.42
CA TYR A 253 -12.62 -26.87 -2.54
C TYR A 253 -13.70 -25.85 -2.91
N THR A 254 -14.96 -26.29 -2.98
CA THR A 254 -16.09 -25.46 -3.40
C THR A 254 -17.24 -25.51 -2.40
N ASN A 255 -18.05 -24.47 -2.39
CA ASN A 255 -19.33 -24.46 -1.67
C ASN A 255 -20.42 -25.22 -2.45
N ALA A 256 -21.64 -25.26 -1.88
CA ALA A 256 -22.81 -25.89 -2.49
C ALA A 256 -23.23 -25.28 -3.85
N THR A 257 -22.81 -24.04 -4.16
CA THR A 257 -23.09 -23.39 -5.45
C THR A 257 -21.96 -23.58 -6.47
N GLY A 258 -20.97 -24.42 -6.16
CA GLY A 258 -19.83 -24.71 -7.03
C GLY A 258 -18.76 -23.62 -7.07
N ARG A 259 -18.90 -22.55 -6.26
CA ARG A 259 -17.89 -21.48 -6.18
C ARG A 259 -16.70 -21.93 -5.32
N PRO A 260 -15.46 -21.58 -5.70
CA PRO A 260 -14.29 -21.86 -4.88
C PRO A 260 -14.42 -21.23 -3.49
N THR A 261 -14.07 -22.00 -2.47
CA THR A 261 -13.90 -21.55 -1.08
C THR A 261 -12.44 -21.62 -0.65
N GLU A 262 -11.68 -22.56 -1.21
CA GLU A 262 -10.26 -22.72 -0.95
C GLU A 262 -9.54 -23.37 -2.13
N LEU A 263 -8.31 -22.94 -2.40
CA LEU A 263 -7.35 -23.62 -3.25
C LEU A 263 -6.10 -23.96 -2.44
N VAL A 264 -5.55 -25.15 -2.67
CA VAL A 264 -4.25 -25.56 -2.12
C VAL A 264 -3.37 -26.04 -3.27
N ALA A 265 -2.15 -25.57 -3.34
CA ALA A 265 -1.21 -26.00 -4.38
C ALA A 265 0.23 -25.98 -3.89
N ASN A 266 1.09 -26.67 -4.63
CA ASN A 266 2.52 -26.61 -4.44
C ASN A 266 3.12 -25.63 -5.43
N TYR A 267 4.24 -25.02 -5.07
CA TYR A 267 5.05 -24.19 -5.94
C TYR A 267 6.54 -24.43 -5.69
N ARG A 268 7.40 -23.80 -6.50
CA ARG A 268 8.85 -23.87 -6.33
C ARG A 268 9.47 -22.50 -6.13
N TYR A 269 10.53 -22.45 -5.32
CA TYR A 269 11.33 -21.25 -5.13
C TYR A 269 12.82 -21.58 -5.05
N ASN A 270 13.66 -20.66 -5.49
CA ASN A 270 15.10 -20.71 -5.33
C ASN A 270 15.49 -19.95 -4.06
N GLY A 271 16.05 -20.68 -3.09
CA GLY A 271 16.69 -20.10 -1.91
C GLY A 271 18.21 -20.04 -2.06
N PHE A 272 18.93 -19.94 -0.94
CA PHE A 272 20.39 -19.75 -0.92
C PHE A 272 21.20 -20.81 -1.69
N LYS A 273 20.72 -22.06 -1.85
CA LYS A 273 21.44 -23.11 -2.60
C LYS A 273 20.58 -24.16 -3.33
N THR A 274 19.26 -24.13 -3.21
CA THR A 274 18.39 -25.19 -3.78
C THR A 274 17.08 -24.66 -4.32
N ASN A 275 16.60 -25.35 -5.35
CA ASN A 275 15.23 -25.25 -5.82
C ASN A 275 14.32 -26.07 -4.89
N SER A 276 13.63 -25.39 -3.98
CA SER A 276 12.85 -25.99 -2.90
C SER A 276 11.34 -25.95 -3.19
N PRO A 277 10.57 -26.95 -2.73
CA PRO A 277 9.12 -26.90 -2.79
C PRO A 277 8.55 -25.97 -1.70
N GLY A 278 7.44 -25.30 -2.01
CA GLY A 278 6.60 -24.59 -1.07
C GLY A 278 5.13 -24.96 -1.26
N THR A 279 4.29 -24.64 -0.28
CA THR A 279 2.84 -24.85 -0.37
C THR A 279 2.12 -23.55 -0.10
N VAL A 280 1.08 -23.29 -0.90
CA VAL A 280 0.21 -22.14 -0.76
C VAL A 280 -1.22 -22.60 -0.54
N ARG A 281 -1.92 -21.91 0.37
CA ARG A 281 -3.35 -22.05 0.61
C ARG A 281 -4.02 -20.71 0.37
N ILE A 282 -5.02 -20.66 -0.49
CA ILE A 282 -5.74 -19.45 -0.88
C ILE A 282 -7.20 -19.62 -0.50
N THR A 283 -7.71 -18.76 0.37
CA THR A 283 -9.14 -18.77 0.73
C THR A 283 -9.91 -17.79 -0.14
N PHE A 284 -11.20 -18.07 -0.32
CA PHE A 284 -12.07 -17.30 -1.20
C PHE A 284 -13.28 -16.76 -0.44
N GLU A 285 -13.72 -15.57 -0.81
CA GLU A 285 -14.98 -14.97 -0.37
C GLU A 285 -15.79 -14.57 -1.60
N LYS A 286 -17.06 -15.00 -1.65
CA LYS A 286 -17.92 -14.85 -2.83
C LYS A 286 -17.29 -15.36 -4.15
N GLY A 287 -16.36 -16.31 -4.06
CA GLY A 287 -15.64 -16.86 -5.20
C GLY A 287 -14.45 -16.04 -5.68
N ILE A 288 -14.04 -14.99 -4.95
CA ILE A 288 -12.82 -14.19 -5.19
C ILE A 288 -11.76 -14.55 -4.15
N PRO A 289 -10.48 -14.71 -4.51
CA PRO A 289 -9.40 -14.87 -3.53
C PRO A 289 -9.40 -13.74 -2.49
N LYS A 290 -9.28 -14.10 -1.21
CA LYS A 290 -9.33 -13.18 -0.06
C LYS A 290 -8.01 -13.16 0.72
N CYS A 291 -7.46 -14.34 1.04
CA CYS A 291 -6.21 -14.47 1.76
C CYS A 291 -5.33 -15.51 1.10
N ILE A 292 -4.03 -15.21 1.01
CA ILE A 292 -2.98 -16.14 0.60
C ILE A 292 -2.17 -16.47 1.86
N TYR A 293 -2.01 -17.77 2.13
CA TYR A 293 -1.23 -18.29 3.23
C TYR A 293 -0.11 -19.14 2.68
N PHE A 294 1.13 -18.78 3.03
CA PHE A 294 2.31 -19.57 2.73
C PHE A 294 2.58 -20.54 3.88
N SER A 295 3.12 -21.73 3.58
CA SER A 295 3.46 -22.75 4.59
C SER A 295 4.31 -22.22 5.75
N ASP A 296 5.20 -21.27 5.45
CA ASP A 296 6.14 -20.69 6.42
C ASP A 296 5.45 -19.67 7.35
N PHE A 297 4.29 -19.15 6.94
CA PHE A 297 3.47 -18.20 7.70
C PHE A 297 1.98 -18.58 7.62
N PRO A 298 1.56 -19.74 8.16
CA PRO A 298 0.25 -20.34 7.90
C PRO A 298 -0.92 -19.55 8.49
N ASN A 299 -0.65 -18.68 9.46
CA ASN A 299 -1.64 -17.85 10.15
C ASN A 299 -1.64 -16.38 9.68
N ASN A 300 -0.76 -16.00 8.76
CA ASN A 300 -0.67 -14.64 8.25
C ASN A 300 -1.41 -14.54 6.91
N CYS A 301 -2.55 -13.85 6.91
CA CYS A 301 -3.31 -13.59 5.69
C CYS A 301 -2.57 -12.53 4.86
N LYS A 302 -2.04 -12.91 3.71
CA LYS A 302 -1.56 -11.96 2.70
C LYS A 302 -2.70 -11.58 1.78
N THR A 303 -2.93 -10.28 1.63
CA THR A 303 -3.96 -9.73 0.73
C THR A 303 -3.53 -9.94 -0.73
N PRO A 304 -4.35 -10.61 -1.56
CA PRO A 304 -4.07 -10.75 -2.99
C PRO A 304 -4.05 -9.40 -3.73
N ASN A 305 -3.29 -9.32 -4.82
CA ASN A 305 -3.26 -8.12 -5.67
C ASN A 305 -4.62 -7.83 -6.31
N ALA A 306 -5.17 -6.65 -6.05
CA ALA A 306 -6.50 -6.27 -6.54
C ALA A 306 -6.61 -6.26 -8.07
N SER A 307 -5.52 -5.99 -8.80
CA SER A 307 -5.52 -6.04 -10.27
C SER A 307 -5.68 -7.48 -10.77
N ILE A 308 -4.97 -8.43 -10.17
CA ILE A 308 -5.09 -9.86 -10.47
C ILE A 308 -6.51 -10.34 -10.17
N LEU A 309 -7.07 -9.93 -9.02
CA LEU A 309 -8.46 -10.27 -8.66
C LEU A 309 -9.45 -9.71 -9.67
N ALA A 310 -9.25 -8.47 -10.14
CA ALA A 310 -10.14 -7.84 -11.11
C ALA A 310 -10.10 -8.56 -12.46
N SER A 311 -8.92 -8.94 -12.94
CA SER A 311 -8.75 -9.78 -14.13
C SER A 311 -9.43 -11.15 -13.97
N TYR A 312 -9.26 -11.78 -12.82
CA TYR A 312 -9.93 -13.04 -12.49
C TYR A 312 -11.45 -12.90 -12.51
N ALA A 313 -12.01 -11.89 -11.85
CA ALA A 313 -13.45 -11.65 -11.84
C ALA A 313 -14.05 -11.35 -13.23
N LYS A 314 -13.25 -10.78 -14.14
CA LYS A 314 -13.63 -10.57 -15.56
C LYS A 314 -13.58 -11.85 -16.41
N GLY A 315 -13.07 -12.96 -15.86
CA GLY A 315 -12.95 -14.22 -16.58
C GLY A 315 -11.69 -14.34 -17.45
N GLU A 316 -10.66 -13.52 -17.23
CA GLU A 316 -9.39 -13.57 -17.98
C GLU A 316 -8.55 -14.84 -17.71
N TYR A 317 -9.03 -15.67 -16.78
CA TYR A 317 -8.49 -16.98 -16.41
C TYR A 317 -9.43 -18.12 -16.81
N SER A 318 -10.42 -17.88 -17.66
CA SER A 318 -11.27 -18.95 -18.20
C SER A 318 -10.47 -19.87 -19.12
N ARG A 319 -10.83 -21.16 -19.15
CA ARG A 319 -10.26 -22.15 -20.08
C ARG A 319 -11.03 -22.23 -21.39
#